data_AF-A0A3D0HLQ6-F1
#
_entry.id   AF-A0A3D0HLQ6-F1
#
_cell.length_a   1.000
_cell.length_b   1.000
_cell.length_c   1.000
_cell.angle_alpha   90.00
_cell.angle_beta   90.00
_cell.angle_gamma   90.00
#
_symmetry.space_group_name_H-M   'P 1'
#
loop_
_entity.id
_entity.type
_entity.pdbx_description
1 polymer ?
#
loop_
_entity_poly.entity_id
_entity_poly.type
_entity_poly.pdbx_seq_one_letter_code
_entity_poly.pdbx_strand_id
1 'polypeptide(L)'
;MRMSHFFWQNKEKEGHDYESESTQKLCRSDRVKQLAERMVKGMIRYGAVSDTDKEIYVFGIYQTMISGLEILLMLVTGLICGVGWQCVVFLLTFMLLRRYAGGYHASTLPRCVLMSWCMVFGACIWAKYILLDIGTQSIVLFLTGLVVFVFAPVQDCHKKLYDYEIKKYWRRSIIIWSIYVMIYILLWIGNYRSYAQCIVIGNVMVSFVIAMASPWKKANNIFGKKRKI
;
A
#
# COMPACT_ATOMS: atom_id res chain seq x y z
N MET A 1 -32.15 -5.45 33.21
CA MET A 1 -31.19 -4.62 32.44
C MET A 1 -30.26 -5.40 31.48
N ARG A 2 -30.41 -6.73 31.27
CA ARG A 2 -29.56 -7.52 30.34
C ARG A 2 -30.11 -7.67 28.92
N MET A 3 -31.40 -7.43 28.69
CA MET A 3 -32.03 -7.62 27.37
C MET A 3 -31.67 -6.52 26.35
N SER A 4 -31.49 -5.27 26.78
CA SER A 4 -31.13 -4.18 25.87
C SER A 4 -29.70 -4.32 25.33
N HIS A 5 -28.76 -4.79 26.16
CA HIS A 5 -27.36 -4.96 25.77
C HIS A 5 -27.15 -6.13 24.77
N PHE A 6 -27.97 -7.17 24.88
CA PHE A 6 -27.98 -8.30 23.93
C PHE A 6 -28.63 -7.91 22.59
N PHE A 7 -29.67 -7.07 22.62
CA PHE A 7 -30.35 -6.56 21.43
C PHE A 7 -29.46 -5.62 20.61
N TRP A 8 -28.65 -4.78 21.26
CA TRP A 8 -27.68 -3.90 20.59
C TRP A 8 -26.51 -4.68 19.97
N GLN A 9 -25.99 -5.73 20.63
CA GLN A 9 -24.94 -6.59 20.07
C GLN A 9 -25.40 -7.38 18.83
N ASN A 10 -26.66 -7.81 18.79
CA ASN A 10 -27.21 -8.48 17.61
C ASN A 10 -27.43 -7.50 16.45
N LYS A 11 -27.86 -6.26 16.71
CA LYS A 11 -28.02 -5.23 15.66
C LYS A 11 -26.68 -4.80 15.05
N GLU A 12 -25.61 -4.73 15.84
CA GLU A 12 -24.25 -4.46 15.34
C GLU A 12 -23.69 -5.63 14.52
N LYS A 13 -23.94 -6.89 14.93
CA LYS A 13 -23.56 -8.08 14.16
C LYS A 13 -24.33 -8.18 12.85
N GLU A 14 -25.65 -7.98 12.88
CA GLU A 14 -26.50 -7.97 11.68
C GLU A 14 -26.10 -6.84 10.73
N GLY A 15 -25.74 -5.65 11.24
CA GLY A 15 -25.22 -4.55 10.43
C GLY A 15 -23.85 -4.83 9.82
N HIS A 16 -22.93 -5.45 10.57
CA HIS A 16 -21.61 -5.87 10.06
C HIS A 16 -21.73 -6.98 9.01
N ASP A 17 -22.64 -7.93 9.20
CA ASP A 17 -22.90 -9.02 8.26
C ASP A 17 -23.59 -8.48 7.00
N TYR A 18 -24.56 -7.56 7.11
CA TYR A 18 -25.18 -6.90 5.95
C TYR A 18 -24.21 -6.02 5.17
N GLU A 19 -23.34 -5.27 5.85
CA GLU A 19 -22.32 -4.43 5.20
C GLU A 19 -21.24 -5.29 4.54
N SER A 20 -20.89 -6.44 5.12
CA SER A 20 -20.01 -7.44 4.50
C SER A 20 -20.67 -8.15 3.31
N GLU A 21 -21.95 -8.50 3.39
CA GLU A 21 -22.66 -9.22 2.33
C GLU A 21 -23.04 -8.29 1.16
N SER A 22 -23.34 -7.01 1.44
CA SER A 22 -23.59 -5.98 0.42
C SER A 22 -22.31 -5.52 -0.28
N THR A 23 -21.18 -5.36 0.43
CA THR A 23 -19.86 -5.15 -0.19
C THR A 23 -19.38 -6.37 -0.97
N GLN A 24 -19.66 -7.58 -0.50
CA GLN A 24 -19.35 -8.83 -1.20
C GLN A 24 -20.23 -9.03 -2.45
N LYS A 25 -21.49 -8.59 -2.45
CA LYS A 25 -22.38 -8.56 -3.63
C LYS A 25 -21.97 -7.50 -4.65
N LEU A 26 -21.53 -6.31 -4.23
CA LEU A 26 -20.98 -5.29 -5.13
C LEU A 26 -19.68 -5.80 -5.81
N CYS A 27 -18.81 -6.45 -5.04
CA CYS A 27 -17.59 -7.12 -5.54
C CYS A 27 -17.89 -8.32 -6.47
N ARG A 28 -19.04 -8.98 -6.33
CA ARG A 28 -19.47 -10.10 -7.20
C ARG A 28 -19.87 -9.64 -8.62
N SER A 29 -20.11 -8.35 -8.84
CA SER A 29 -20.49 -7.77 -10.14
C SER A 29 -19.36 -7.02 -10.87
N ASP A 30 -18.12 -7.09 -10.39
CA ASP A 30 -16.99 -6.46 -11.07
C ASP A 30 -16.57 -7.29 -12.30
N ARG A 31 -16.65 -6.71 -13.50
CA ARG A 31 -16.18 -7.34 -14.76
C ARG A 31 -14.74 -7.83 -14.66
N VAL A 32 -13.89 -7.13 -13.90
CA VAL A 32 -12.50 -7.50 -13.63
C VAL A 32 -12.41 -8.80 -12.82
N LYS A 33 -13.26 -8.98 -11.81
CA LYS A 33 -13.31 -10.21 -11.01
C LYS A 33 -13.80 -11.39 -11.83
N GLN A 34 -14.82 -11.20 -12.66
CA GLN A 34 -15.30 -12.23 -13.58
C GLN A 34 -14.21 -12.65 -14.57
N LEU A 35 -13.39 -11.70 -15.05
CA LEU A 35 -12.25 -12.02 -15.91
C LEU A 35 -11.17 -12.81 -15.16
N ALA A 36 -10.84 -12.42 -13.92
CA ALA A 36 -9.92 -13.17 -13.07
C ALA A 36 -10.40 -14.61 -12.82
N GLU A 37 -11.68 -14.80 -12.52
CA GLU A 37 -12.29 -16.14 -12.36
C GLU A 37 -12.20 -16.99 -13.64
N ARG A 38 -12.40 -16.39 -14.82
CA ARG A 38 -12.24 -17.08 -16.11
C ARG A 38 -10.80 -17.51 -16.34
N MET A 39 -9.82 -16.65 -16.03
CA MET A 39 -8.40 -16.98 -16.15
C MET A 39 -8.01 -18.13 -15.23
N VAL A 40 -8.45 -18.11 -13.97
CA VAL A 40 -8.17 -19.20 -13.01
C VAL A 40 -8.83 -20.51 -13.40
N LYS A 41 -10.08 -20.49 -13.88
CA LYS A 41 -10.73 -21.69 -14.44
C LYS A 41 -9.93 -22.30 -15.59
N GLY A 42 -9.32 -21.47 -16.44
CA GLY A 42 -8.38 -21.90 -17.46
C GLY A 42 -7.16 -22.61 -16.85
N MET A 43 -6.49 -21.98 -15.88
CA MET A 43 -5.31 -22.56 -15.22
C MET A 43 -5.59 -23.90 -14.51
N ILE A 44 -6.76 -24.04 -13.88
CA ILE A 44 -7.21 -25.30 -13.27
C ILE A 44 -7.40 -26.38 -14.34
N ARG A 45 -8.01 -26.04 -15.48
CA ARG A 45 -8.22 -26.98 -16.59
C ARG A 45 -6.89 -27.52 -17.17
N TYR A 46 -5.83 -26.72 -17.14
CA TYR A 46 -4.49 -27.12 -17.56
C TYR A 46 -3.66 -27.79 -16.45
N GLY A 47 -4.22 -27.99 -15.25
CA GLY A 47 -3.52 -28.60 -14.12
C GLY A 47 -2.43 -27.73 -13.49
N ALA A 48 -2.38 -26.43 -13.81
CA ALA A 48 -1.37 -25.52 -13.28
C ALA A 48 -1.67 -25.03 -11.85
N VAL A 49 -2.94 -25.11 -11.42
CA VAL A 49 -3.43 -24.64 -10.12
C VAL A 49 -4.42 -25.65 -9.53
N SER A 50 -4.32 -25.91 -8.22
CA SER A 50 -5.25 -26.77 -7.48
C SER A 50 -6.60 -26.06 -7.27
N ASP A 51 -7.71 -26.80 -7.22
CA ASP A 51 -9.02 -26.20 -6.91
C ASP A 51 -9.04 -25.61 -5.48
N THR A 52 -8.26 -26.19 -4.56
CA THR A 52 -8.09 -25.72 -3.18
C THR A 52 -7.50 -24.31 -3.09
N ASP A 53 -6.63 -23.91 -4.02
CA ASP A 53 -5.99 -22.59 -4.01
C ASP A 53 -6.72 -21.56 -4.89
N LYS A 54 -7.80 -21.97 -5.58
CA LYS A 54 -8.51 -21.15 -6.57
C LYS A 54 -8.82 -19.74 -6.09
N GLU A 55 -9.33 -19.58 -4.87
CA GLU A 55 -9.70 -18.28 -4.33
C GLU A 55 -8.51 -17.34 -4.16
N ILE A 56 -7.35 -17.90 -3.76
CA ILE A 56 -6.10 -17.15 -3.60
C ILE A 56 -5.61 -16.65 -4.96
N TYR A 57 -5.68 -17.49 -5.99
CA TYR A 57 -5.29 -17.11 -7.35
C TYR A 57 -6.26 -16.09 -7.98
N VAL A 58 -7.57 -16.24 -7.77
CA VAL A 58 -8.57 -15.26 -8.24
C VAL A 58 -8.30 -13.90 -7.60
N PHE A 59 -8.07 -13.87 -6.29
CA PHE A 59 -7.73 -12.65 -5.58
C PHE A 59 -6.42 -12.03 -6.09
N GLY A 60 -5.37 -12.83 -6.27
CA GLY A 60 -4.08 -12.36 -6.77
C GLY A 60 -4.16 -11.75 -8.17
N ILE A 61 -4.88 -12.39 -9.08
CA ILE A 61 -5.08 -11.88 -10.46
C ILE A 61 -5.94 -10.62 -10.43
N TYR A 62 -7.05 -10.62 -9.69
CA TYR A 62 -7.91 -9.45 -9.54
C TYR A 62 -7.11 -8.24 -9.01
N GLN A 63 -6.35 -8.43 -7.94
CA GLN A 63 -5.54 -7.37 -7.35
C GLN A 63 -4.46 -6.87 -8.31
N THR A 64 -3.84 -7.78 -9.07
CA THR A 64 -2.82 -7.42 -10.07
C THR A 64 -3.44 -6.58 -11.19
N MET A 65 -4.61 -6.96 -11.69
CA MET A 65 -5.33 -6.21 -12.74
C MET A 65 -5.73 -4.81 -12.27
N ILE A 66 -6.31 -4.68 -11.07
CA ILE A 66 -6.66 -3.37 -10.50
C ILE A 66 -5.41 -2.52 -10.30
N SER A 67 -4.35 -3.08 -9.71
CA SER A 67 -3.10 -2.35 -9.49
C SER A 67 -2.48 -1.91 -10.82
N GLY A 68 -2.58 -2.73 -11.89
CA GLY A 68 -2.14 -2.36 -13.23
C GLY A 68 -2.92 -1.18 -13.81
N LEU A 69 -4.25 -1.16 -13.65
CA LEU A 69 -5.08 -0.02 -14.05
C LEU A 69 -4.77 1.25 -13.25
N GLU A 70 -4.51 1.11 -11.93
CA GLU A 70 -4.10 2.22 -11.09
C GLU A 70 -2.75 2.80 -11.56
N ILE A 71 -1.76 1.96 -11.85
CA ILE A 71 -0.45 2.41 -12.36
C ILE A 71 -0.62 3.14 -13.69
N LEU A 72 -1.46 2.63 -14.59
CA LEU A 72 -1.73 3.31 -15.86
C LEU A 72 -2.34 4.69 -15.64
N LEU A 73 -3.32 4.81 -14.73
CA LEU A 73 -3.94 6.09 -14.38
C LEU A 73 -2.91 7.07 -13.78
N MET A 74 -2.02 6.58 -12.93
CA MET A 74 -0.93 7.37 -12.34
C MET A 74 0.05 7.90 -13.39
N LEU A 75 0.44 7.06 -14.36
CA LEU A 75 1.32 7.46 -15.45
C LEU A 75 0.68 8.52 -16.36
N VAL A 76 -0.59 8.34 -16.74
CA VAL A 76 -1.35 9.34 -17.51
C VAL A 76 -1.42 10.66 -16.75
N THR A 77 -1.64 10.61 -15.44
CA THR A 77 -1.66 11.82 -14.59
C THR A 77 -0.32 12.55 -14.62
N GLY A 78 0.80 11.83 -14.53
CA GLY A 78 2.15 12.42 -14.65
C GLY A 78 2.41 13.10 -15.99
N LEU A 79 1.93 12.51 -17.09
CA LEU A 79 2.01 13.10 -18.43
C LEU A 79 1.19 14.38 -18.54
N ILE A 80 -0.06 14.37 -18.07
CA ILE A 80 -0.94 15.56 -18.06
C ILE A 80 -0.33 16.69 -17.23
N CYS A 81 0.29 16.37 -16.10
CA CYS A 81 0.97 17.37 -15.27
C CYS A 81 2.27 17.89 -15.90
N GLY A 82 2.82 17.25 -16.93
CA GLY A 82 4.09 17.63 -17.57
C GLY A 82 5.34 17.20 -16.79
N VAL A 83 5.20 16.22 -15.88
CA VAL A 83 6.28 15.68 -15.04
C VAL A 83 6.42 14.16 -15.21
N GLY A 84 6.25 13.68 -16.45
CA GLY A 84 6.17 12.25 -16.76
C GLY A 84 7.37 11.44 -16.28
N TRP A 85 8.60 11.92 -16.51
CA TRP A 85 9.81 11.19 -16.09
C TRP A 85 9.97 11.20 -14.56
N GLN A 86 9.67 12.32 -13.88
CA GLN A 86 9.68 12.38 -12.41
C GLN A 86 8.65 11.42 -11.83
N CYS A 87 7.47 11.35 -12.45
CA CYS A 87 6.39 10.44 -12.09
C CYS A 87 6.84 8.98 -12.11
N VAL A 88 7.52 8.57 -13.18
CA VAL A 88 8.08 7.22 -13.25
C VAL A 88 9.07 6.95 -12.09
N VAL A 89 9.97 7.88 -11.78
CA VAL A 89 10.97 7.70 -10.73
C VAL A 89 10.34 7.59 -9.33
N PHE A 90 9.44 8.50 -8.96
CA PHE A 90 8.80 8.43 -7.64
C PHE A 90 7.81 7.27 -7.53
N LEU A 91 7.15 6.86 -8.63
CA LEU A 91 6.28 5.68 -8.64
C LEU A 91 7.08 4.39 -8.45
N LEU A 92 8.23 4.26 -9.11
CA LEU A 92 9.12 3.10 -8.91
C LEU A 92 9.60 3.02 -7.46
N THR A 93 10.02 4.15 -6.89
CA THR A 93 10.42 4.25 -5.48
C THR A 93 9.28 3.84 -4.55
N PHE A 94 8.08 4.35 -4.81
CA PHE A 94 6.88 4.03 -4.06
C PHE A 94 6.53 2.54 -4.13
N MET A 95 6.46 1.96 -5.33
CA MET A 95 6.05 0.57 -5.53
C MET A 95 7.00 -0.44 -4.90
N LEU A 96 8.32 -0.23 -5.08
CA LEU A 96 9.34 -1.13 -4.58
C LEU A 96 9.34 -1.19 -3.05
N LEU A 97 9.23 -0.06 -2.36
CA LEU A 97 9.18 -0.03 -0.90
C LEU A 97 7.82 -0.47 -0.36
N ARG A 98 6.70 -0.06 -0.99
CA ARG A 98 5.35 -0.50 -0.61
C ARG A 98 5.19 -2.02 -0.67
N ARG A 99 5.84 -2.69 -1.63
CA ARG A 99 5.80 -4.16 -1.76
C ARG A 99 6.24 -4.90 -0.49
N TYR A 100 7.15 -4.32 0.29
CA TYR A 100 7.67 -4.96 1.51
C TYR A 100 7.17 -4.29 2.79
N ALA A 101 6.89 -2.99 2.76
CA ALA A 101 6.35 -2.28 3.90
C ALA A 101 4.88 -2.62 4.18
N GLY A 102 4.19 -3.19 3.18
CA GLY A 102 2.75 -3.46 3.23
C GLY A 102 1.96 -2.22 2.84
N GLY A 103 0.65 -2.25 3.03
CA GLY A 103 -0.18 -1.10 2.73
C GLY A 103 -1.61 -1.24 3.18
N TYR A 104 -2.34 -0.13 3.05
CA TYR A 104 -3.77 -0.07 3.27
C TYR A 104 -4.49 -0.63 2.05
N HIS A 105 -5.22 -1.74 2.22
CA HIS A 105 -6.30 -2.09 1.32
C HIS A 105 -7.61 -1.68 1.99
N ALA A 106 -8.15 -0.55 1.53
CA ALA A 106 -9.46 -0.08 2.00
C ALA A 106 -10.50 -1.15 1.72
N SER A 107 -11.47 -1.32 2.62
CA SER A 107 -12.59 -2.27 2.47
C SER A 107 -13.47 -2.03 1.24
N THR A 108 -13.24 -0.95 0.49
CA THR A 108 -13.96 -0.64 -0.77
C THR A 108 -13.01 -0.11 -1.83
N LEU A 109 -13.05 -0.73 -3.01
CA LEU A 109 -12.25 -0.40 -4.21
C LEU A 109 -12.25 1.09 -4.60
N PRO A 110 -13.39 1.80 -4.72
CA PRO A 110 -13.39 3.18 -5.21
C PRO A 110 -12.68 4.17 -4.27
N ARG A 111 -12.75 3.95 -2.95
CA ARG A 111 -12.02 4.78 -1.97
C ARG A 111 -10.50 4.61 -2.13
N CYS A 112 -10.02 3.39 -2.40
CA CYS A 112 -8.61 3.12 -2.63
C CYS A 112 -8.09 3.79 -3.91
N VAL A 113 -8.86 3.69 -5.00
CA VAL A 113 -8.51 4.29 -6.30
C VAL A 113 -8.45 5.81 -6.20
N LEU A 114 -9.49 6.44 -5.63
CA LEU A 114 -9.52 7.88 -5.46
C LEU A 114 -8.37 8.38 -4.58
N MET A 115 -8.11 7.70 -3.46
CA MET A 115 -7.04 8.08 -2.55
C MET A 115 -5.65 7.95 -3.20
N SER A 116 -5.41 6.85 -3.91
CA SER A 116 -4.15 6.63 -4.64
C SER A 116 -3.96 7.70 -5.72
N TRP A 117 -5.03 8.07 -6.44
CA TRP A 117 -4.98 9.12 -7.45
C TRP A 117 -4.71 10.50 -6.85
N CYS A 118 -5.38 10.89 -5.77
CA CYS A 118 -5.13 12.16 -5.08
C CYS A 118 -3.69 12.26 -4.57
N MET A 119 -3.15 11.17 -4.00
CA MET A 119 -1.77 11.13 -3.53
C MET A 119 -0.77 11.35 -4.67
N VAL A 120 -0.99 10.70 -5.82
CA VAL A 120 -0.12 10.84 -6.99
C VAL A 120 -0.24 12.21 -7.63
N PHE A 121 -1.45 12.75 -7.70
CA PHE A 121 -1.68 14.11 -8.18
C PHE A 121 -0.94 15.14 -7.32
N GLY A 122 -1.02 15.02 -5.99
CA GLY A 122 -0.23 15.84 -5.06
C GLY A 122 1.29 15.69 -5.24
N ALA A 123 1.77 14.46 -5.46
CA ALA A 123 3.17 14.18 -5.77
C ALA A 123 3.63 14.85 -7.08
N CYS A 124 2.78 14.85 -8.12
CA CYS A 124 3.05 15.55 -9.37
C CYS A 124 3.14 17.07 -9.17
N ILE A 125 2.23 17.66 -8.38
CA ILE A 125 2.27 19.10 -8.06
C ILE A 125 3.54 19.45 -7.30
N TRP A 126 3.91 18.65 -6.30
CA TRP A 126 5.16 18.83 -5.56
C TRP A 126 6.36 18.77 -6.52
N ALA A 127 6.47 17.70 -7.32
CA ALA A 127 7.57 17.53 -8.26
C ALA A 127 7.68 18.68 -9.28
N LYS A 128 6.57 19.33 -9.63
CA LYS A 128 6.53 20.42 -10.62
C LYS A 128 6.86 21.79 -10.04
N TYR A 129 6.29 22.13 -8.89
CA TYR A 129 6.27 23.51 -8.40
C TYR A 129 7.10 23.75 -7.14
N ILE A 130 7.49 22.69 -6.41
CA ILE A 130 8.15 22.82 -5.12
C ILE A 130 9.50 22.09 -5.21
N LEU A 131 10.59 22.85 -5.23
CA LEU A 131 11.94 22.30 -5.06
C LEU A 131 12.40 22.57 -3.63
N LEU A 132 12.52 21.52 -2.82
CA LEU A 132 12.95 21.65 -1.43
C LEU A 132 14.47 21.79 -1.34
N ASP A 133 14.93 22.59 -0.38
CA ASP A 133 16.35 22.63 0.00
C ASP A 133 16.81 21.31 0.61
N ILE A 134 18.11 21.04 0.56
CA ILE A 134 18.71 19.82 1.12
C ILE A 134 18.37 19.62 2.59
N GLY A 135 18.37 20.69 3.40
CA GLY A 135 18.06 20.58 4.83
C GLY A 135 16.66 19.98 5.03
N THR A 136 15.67 20.54 4.34
CA THR A 136 14.28 20.08 4.40
C THR A 136 14.13 18.67 3.83
N GLN A 137 14.76 18.37 2.69
CA GLN A 137 14.71 17.02 2.09
C GLN A 137 15.27 15.96 3.03
N SER A 138 16.39 16.25 3.69
CA SER A 138 17.06 15.33 4.61
C SER A 138 16.20 15.05 5.85
N ILE A 139 15.57 16.09 6.41
CA ILE A 139 14.64 15.96 7.54
C ILE A 139 13.43 15.10 7.14
N VAL A 140 12.82 15.37 5.99
CA VAL A 140 11.67 14.58 5.50
C VAL A 140 12.07 13.13 5.29
N LEU A 141 13.22 12.86 4.66
CA LEU A 141 13.71 11.51 4.43
C LEU A 141 13.93 10.76 5.76
N PHE A 142 14.52 11.43 6.76
CA PHE A 142 14.69 10.86 8.09
C PHE A 142 13.35 10.51 8.76
N LEU A 143 12.37 11.42 8.72
CA LEU A 143 11.04 11.18 9.28
C LEU A 143 10.33 10.00 8.61
N THR A 144 10.41 9.89 7.28
CA THR A 144 9.85 8.74 6.55
C THR A 144 10.52 7.43 6.94
N GLY A 145 11.83 7.44 7.18
CA GLY A 145 12.57 6.30 7.71
C GLY A 145 12.10 5.85 9.09
N LEU A 146 11.83 6.80 10.00
CA LEU A 146 11.27 6.49 11.32
C LEU A 146 9.90 5.83 11.21
N VAL A 147 9.03 6.33 10.32
CA VAL A 147 7.71 5.72 10.08
C VAL A 147 7.87 4.29 9.57
N VAL A 148 8.73 4.06 8.58
CA VAL A 148 9.00 2.70 8.06
C VAL A 148 9.56 1.79 9.15
N PHE A 149 10.50 2.27 9.96
CA PHE A 149 11.12 1.47 11.02
C PHE A 149 10.12 1.03 12.10
N VAL A 150 9.22 1.93 12.51
CA VAL A 150 8.25 1.68 13.59
C VAL A 150 7.05 0.87 13.12
N PHE A 151 6.53 1.17 11.92
CA PHE A 151 5.24 0.65 11.47
C PHE A 151 5.33 -0.46 10.43
N ALA A 152 6.48 -0.70 9.80
CA ALA A 152 6.61 -1.84 8.88
C ALA A 152 6.79 -3.17 9.63
N PRO A 153 6.39 -4.31 9.02
CA PRO A 153 5.39 -4.41 7.96
C PRO A 153 3.98 -4.20 8.54
N VAL A 154 3.15 -3.40 7.87
CA VAL A 154 1.74 -3.30 8.25
C VAL A 154 1.03 -4.59 7.85
N GLN A 155 0.37 -5.24 8.82
CA GLN A 155 -0.37 -6.47 8.59
C GLN A 155 -1.66 -6.18 7.82
N ASP A 156 -1.87 -6.88 6.71
CA ASP A 156 -3.13 -6.90 5.97
C ASP A 156 -4.14 -7.79 6.70
N CYS A 157 -5.41 -7.37 6.78
CA CYS A 157 -6.50 -8.15 7.37
C CYS A 157 -6.77 -9.46 6.62
N HIS A 158 -6.46 -9.52 5.31
CA HIS A 158 -6.69 -10.69 4.47
C HIS A 158 -5.51 -11.68 4.45
N LYS A 159 -4.33 -11.31 4.98
CA LYS A 159 -3.16 -12.19 5.06
C LYS A 159 -2.49 -12.12 6.43
N LYS A 160 -2.82 -13.07 7.30
CA LYS A 160 -2.11 -13.28 8.57
C LYS A 160 -0.70 -13.78 8.26
N LEU A 161 0.30 -12.92 8.45
CA LEU A 161 1.71 -13.27 8.35
C LEU A 161 2.15 -14.05 9.59
N TYR A 162 2.93 -15.11 9.41
CA TYR A 162 3.60 -15.78 10.51
C TYR A 162 4.73 -14.90 11.08
N ASP A 163 5.09 -15.07 12.35
CA ASP A 163 6.08 -14.22 13.04
C ASP A 163 7.45 -14.16 12.34
N TYR A 164 7.86 -15.25 11.68
CA TYR A 164 9.10 -15.29 10.89
C TYR A 164 9.02 -14.44 9.61
N GLU A 165 7.85 -14.35 8.99
CA GLU A 165 7.62 -13.55 7.78
C GLU A 165 7.61 -12.06 8.11
N ILE A 166 7.02 -11.68 9.24
CA ILE A 166 7.00 -10.29 9.74
C ILE A 166 8.42 -9.77 9.88
N LYS A 167 9.30 -10.51 10.56
CA LYS A 167 10.70 -10.13 10.76
C LYS A 167 11.46 -10.05 9.42
N LYS A 168 11.16 -10.94 8.48
CA LYS A 168 11.75 -10.95 7.13
C LYS A 168 11.34 -9.73 6.31
N TYR A 169 10.05 -9.39 6.29
CA TYR A 169 9.53 -8.23 5.56
C TYR A 169 10.01 -6.92 6.18
N TRP A 170 10.04 -6.81 7.51
CA TRP A 170 10.63 -5.66 8.21
C TRP A 170 12.07 -5.40 7.80
N ARG A 171 12.93 -6.44 7.86
CA ARG A 171 14.34 -6.35 7.45
C ARG A 171 14.48 -5.90 5.99
N ARG A 172 13.66 -6.44 5.10
CA ARG A 172 13.67 -6.06 3.67
C ARG A 172 13.28 -4.60 3.46
N SER A 173 12.25 -4.12 4.16
CA SER A 173 11.83 -2.71 4.08
C SER A 173 12.93 -1.76 4.54
N ILE A 174 13.65 -2.10 5.62
CA ILE A 174 14.80 -1.31 6.09
C ILE A 174 15.94 -1.35 5.08
N ILE A 175 16.29 -2.53 4.55
CA ILE A 175 17.35 -2.64 3.54
C ILE A 175 17.04 -1.77 2.31
N ILE A 176 15.79 -1.80 1.82
CA ILE A 176 15.37 -1.00 0.67
C ILE A 176 15.42 0.49 1.00
N TRP A 177 14.93 0.90 2.17
CA TRP A 177 15.03 2.29 2.60
C TRP A 177 16.49 2.75 2.71
N SER A 178 17.39 1.93 3.28
CA SER A 178 18.82 2.22 3.33
C SER A 178 19.44 2.36 1.94
N ILE A 179 19.02 1.53 0.97
CA ILE A 179 19.43 1.68 -0.44
C ILE A 179 18.96 3.02 -1.01
N TYR A 180 17.74 3.46 -0.70
CA TYR A 180 17.26 4.78 -1.13
C TYR A 180 18.03 5.93 -0.52
N VAL A 181 18.40 5.84 0.75
CA VAL A 181 19.27 6.84 1.39
C VAL A 181 20.63 6.88 0.71
N MET A 182 21.22 5.73 0.40
CA MET A 182 22.50 5.67 -0.32
C MET A 182 22.39 6.30 -1.72
N ILE A 183 21.36 5.97 -2.49
CA ILE A 183 21.13 6.56 -3.81
C ILE A 183 20.89 8.08 -3.70
N TYR A 184 20.13 8.52 -2.70
CA TYR A 184 19.88 9.94 -2.44
C TYR A 184 21.19 10.71 -2.21
N ILE A 185 22.10 10.18 -1.38
CA ILE A 185 23.41 10.79 -1.12
C ILE A 185 24.25 10.86 -2.41
N LEU A 186 24.26 9.79 -3.20
CA LEU A 186 25.00 9.77 -4.48
C LEU A 186 24.46 10.79 -5.48
N LEU A 187 23.14 10.89 -5.63
CA LEU A 187 22.51 11.87 -6.51
C LEU A 187 22.75 13.31 -6.03
N TRP A 188 22.84 13.50 -4.71
CA TRP A 188 23.18 14.80 -4.14
C TRP A 188 24.62 15.21 -4.48
N ILE A 189 25.60 14.31 -4.26
CA ILE A 189 27.00 14.56 -4.62
C ILE A 189 27.14 14.84 -6.13
N GLY A 190 26.37 14.13 -6.96
CA GLY A 190 26.30 14.36 -8.40
C GLY A 190 25.50 15.58 -8.84
N ASN A 191 24.97 16.38 -7.91
CA ASN A 191 24.15 17.57 -8.16
C ASN A 191 22.85 17.31 -8.97
N TYR A 192 22.34 16.08 -8.95
CA TYR A 192 21.09 15.65 -9.59
C TYR A 192 19.88 15.89 -8.67
N ARG A 193 19.66 17.15 -8.25
CA ARG A 193 18.69 17.52 -7.20
C ARG A 193 17.25 17.07 -7.49
N SER A 194 16.81 17.14 -8.76
CA SER A 194 15.46 16.73 -9.16
C SER A 194 15.23 15.23 -8.99
N TYR A 195 16.24 14.40 -9.27
CA TYR A 195 16.15 12.95 -9.08
C TYR A 195 16.17 12.59 -7.58
N ALA A 196 17.02 13.26 -6.80
CA ALA A 196 17.06 13.09 -5.35
C ALA A 196 15.70 13.42 -4.71
N GLN A 197 15.05 14.50 -5.16
CA GLN A 197 13.71 14.86 -4.68
C GLN A 197 12.65 13.80 -5.04
N CYS A 198 12.72 13.17 -6.21
CA CYS A 198 11.78 12.11 -6.58
C CYS A 198 11.83 10.92 -5.61
N ILE A 199 13.02 10.59 -5.09
CA ILE A 199 13.19 9.55 -4.06
C ILE A 199 12.48 9.96 -2.76
N VAL A 200 12.64 11.22 -2.34
CA VAL A 200 11.98 11.73 -1.13
C VAL A 200 10.45 11.69 -1.28
N ILE A 201 9.92 12.14 -2.42
CA ILE A 201 8.48 12.10 -2.73
C ILE A 201 7.95 10.67 -2.63
N GLY A 202 8.63 9.70 -3.25
CA GLY A 202 8.25 8.28 -3.19
C GLY A 202 8.20 7.73 -1.76
N ASN A 203 9.18 8.10 -0.91
CA ASN A 203 9.21 7.69 0.50
C ASN A 203 8.09 8.33 1.34
N VAL A 204 7.73 9.59 1.05
CA VAL A 204 6.58 10.26 1.70
C VAL A 204 5.28 9.56 1.33
N MET A 205 5.08 9.21 0.05
CA MET A 205 3.91 8.46 -0.40
C MET A 205 3.75 7.13 0.36
N VAL A 206 4.86 6.39 0.53
CA VAL A 206 4.82 5.13 1.31
C VAL A 206 4.48 5.39 2.77
N SER A 207 5.11 6.39 3.39
CA SER A 207 4.88 6.71 4.80
C SER A 207 3.43 7.10 5.08
N PHE A 208 2.82 7.85 4.15
CA PHE A 208 1.41 8.21 4.22
C PHE A 208 0.50 6.99 4.14
N VAL A 209 0.77 6.06 3.21
CA VAL A 209 0.02 4.79 3.12
C VAL A 209 0.15 3.96 4.39
N ILE A 210 1.35 3.86 4.95
CA ILE A 210 1.61 3.13 6.20
C ILE A 210 0.87 3.78 7.38
N ALA A 211 0.90 5.11 7.48
CA ALA A 211 0.22 5.85 8.55
C ALA A 211 -1.29 5.59 8.53
N MET A 212 -1.91 5.60 7.35
CA MET A 212 -3.33 5.26 7.18
C MET A 212 -3.63 3.78 7.43
N ALA A 213 -2.70 2.90 7.06
CA ALA A 213 -2.85 1.47 7.25
C ALA A 213 -2.67 1.05 8.71
N SER A 214 -1.99 1.85 9.53
CA SER A 214 -1.74 1.54 10.93
C SER A 214 -3.05 1.63 11.72
N PRO A 215 -3.56 0.53 12.30
CA PRO A 215 -4.65 0.63 13.25
C PRO A 215 -4.10 1.33 14.49
N TRP A 216 -4.51 2.58 14.69
CA TRP A 216 -4.15 3.42 15.85
C TRP A 216 -4.27 2.67 17.20
N LYS A 217 -5.14 1.64 17.26
CA LYS A 217 -5.38 0.76 18.42
C LYS A 217 -4.26 -0.27 18.71
N LYS A 218 -3.39 -0.61 17.75
CA LYS A 218 -2.34 -1.65 17.90
C LYS A 218 -0.97 -1.08 18.27
N ALA A 219 -0.72 0.20 17.98
CA ALA A 219 0.50 0.90 18.40
C ALA A 219 0.66 0.92 19.93
N ASN A 220 -0.44 1.12 20.68
CA ASN A 220 -0.44 1.06 22.15
C ASN A 220 -0.10 -0.32 22.73
N ASN A 221 -0.33 -1.41 21.99
CA ASN A 221 0.00 -2.77 22.44
C ASN A 221 1.42 -3.22 22.06
N ILE A 222 2.08 -2.55 21.11
CA ILE A 222 3.49 -2.83 20.76
C ILE A 222 4.43 -2.27 21.84
N PHE A 223 4.09 -1.13 22.45
CA PHE A 223 4.82 -0.61 23.62
C PHE A 223 4.57 -1.43 24.90
N GLY A 224 3.52 -2.25 24.95
CA GLY A 224 3.17 -3.09 26.11
C GLY A 224 3.80 -4.48 26.13
N LYS A 225 4.32 -5.00 25.01
CA LYS A 225 4.91 -6.34 24.95
C LYS A 225 6.42 -6.23 24.76
N LYS A 226 7.17 -6.43 25.86
CA LYS A 226 8.64 -6.55 25.87
C LYS A 226 9.07 -7.40 24.67
N ARG A 227 9.78 -6.76 23.72
CA ARG A 227 10.60 -7.43 22.72
C ARG A 227 11.62 -8.28 23.48
N LYS A 228 11.35 -9.58 23.65
CA LYS A 228 12.40 -10.52 24.02
C LYS A 228 13.27 -10.68 22.77
N ILE A 229 14.46 -10.09 22.85
CA ILE A 229 15.58 -10.30 21.95
C ILE A 229 15.97 -11.77 22.02
#